data_AF-A0AAW1X6S6-F1
#
_entry.id   AF-A0AAW1X6S6-F1
#
_cell.length_a   1.000
_cell.length_b   1.000
_cell.length_c   1.000
_cell.angle_alpha   90.00
_cell.angle_beta   90.00
_cell.angle_gamma   90.00
#
_symmetry.space_group_name_H-M   'P 1'
#
loop_
_entity.id
_entity.type
_entity.pdbx_description
1 polymer ?
#
loop_
_entity_poly.entity_id
_entity_poly.type
_entity_poly.pdbx_seq_one_letter_code
_entity_poly.pdbx_strand_id
1 'polypeptide(L)'
;MGDWDFYLRTLSNSARDSNAANNPASDPALLQAVKKLYELCKAENSEDLVARAYPQINRLFQRSVASLSESRTTSNGLLLLAILQFCLDFGDLVLHDADPSLRTFFRSCLSREFADPVVAEATIDFLNVNKKKLLTSFPTLLPQFFPLMLKLIAWNGERLENSFLKWTCQFW
;
A
#
# COMPACT_ATOMS: atom_id res chain seq x y z
N MET A 1 -3.85 13.61 -25.58
CA MET A 1 -3.36 14.07 -24.26
C MET A 1 -3.61 12.91 -23.31
N GLY A 2 -2.54 12.27 -22.84
CA GLY A 2 -2.59 10.87 -22.40
C GLY A 2 -3.40 10.65 -21.13
N ASP A 3 -4.04 9.48 -21.01
CA ASP A 3 -4.84 9.06 -19.84
C ASP A 3 -4.02 9.18 -18.53
N TRP A 4 -2.70 8.98 -18.59
CA TRP A 4 -1.79 9.13 -17.44
C TRP A 4 -1.64 10.59 -16.95
N ASP A 5 -1.71 11.61 -17.82
CA ASP A 5 -1.63 13.03 -17.41
C ASP A 5 -2.80 13.39 -16.49
N PHE A 6 -3.98 12.83 -16.75
CA PHE A 6 -5.17 13.03 -15.92
C PHE A 6 -4.93 12.47 -14.51
N TYR A 7 -4.50 11.22 -14.38
CA TYR A 7 -4.26 10.61 -13.07
C TYR A 7 -3.11 11.30 -12.31
N LEU A 8 -2.02 11.69 -12.99
CA LEU A 8 -0.95 12.46 -12.35
C LEU A 8 -1.44 13.81 -11.82
N ARG A 9 -2.32 14.49 -12.56
CA ARG A 9 -2.94 15.75 -12.10
C ARG A 9 -3.84 15.52 -10.89
N THR A 10 -4.61 14.43 -10.86
CA THR A 10 -5.43 14.06 -9.69
C THR A 10 -4.56 13.87 -8.45
N LEU A 11 -3.44 13.14 -8.56
CA LEU A 11 -2.50 12.99 -7.46
C LEU A 11 -1.84 14.32 -7.06
N SER A 12 -1.44 15.14 -8.04
CA SER A 12 -0.77 16.41 -7.79
C SER A 12 -1.69 17.46 -7.16
N ASN A 13 -2.96 17.54 -7.59
CA ASN A 13 -3.93 18.47 -7.05
C ASN A 13 -4.28 18.12 -5.60
N SER A 14 -4.48 16.83 -5.32
CA SER A 14 -4.70 16.42 -3.93
C SER A 14 -3.51 16.79 -3.05
N ALA A 15 -2.27 16.80 -3.57
CA ALA A 15 -1.07 17.21 -2.84
C ALA A 15 -0.98 18.73 -2.57
N ARG A 16 -1.71 19.57 -3.32
CA ARG A 16 -1.76 21.03 -3.10
C ARG A 16 -2.82 21.43 -2.08
N ASP A 17 -3.91 20.68 -1.97
CA ASP A 17 -4.94 20.85 -0.95
C ASP A 17 -4.40 20.40 0.42
N SER A 18 -3.56 21.28 0.97
CA SER A 18 -2.77 21.08 2.19
C SER A 18 -3.57 21.37 3.46
N ASN A 19 -4.90 21.44 3.38
CA ASN A 19 -5.71 21.38 4.58
C ASN A 19 -5.53 19.99 5.18
N ALA A 20 -4.74 19.90 6.26
CA ALA A 20 -4.57 18.69 7.06
C ALA A 20 -5.91 18.03 7.46
N ALA A 21 -7.01 18.80 7.43
CA ALA A 21 -8.37 18.32 7.62
C ALA A 21 -8.88 17.30 6.56
N ASN A 22 -8.27 17.22 5.37
CA ASN A 22 -8.72 16.29 4.32
C ASN A 22 -7.86 15.02 4.29
N ASN A 23 -8.34 13.97 4.96
CA ASN A 23 -7.78 12.62 4.88
C ASN A 23 -7.78 12.11 3.42
N PRO A 24 -6.62 11.72 2.84
CA PRO A 24 -6.55 11.23 1.47
C PRO A 24 -7.48 10.05 1.18
N ALA A 25 -7.70 9.16 2.15
CA ALA A 25 -8.58 8.02 1.96
C ALA A 25 -10.07 8.38 1.83
N SER A 26 -10.45 9.63 2.15
CA SER A 26 -11.83 10.10 1.97
C SER A 26 -12.15 10.38 0.50
N ASP A 27 -11.14 10.50 -0.37
CA ASP A 27 -11.31 10.67 -1.81
C ASP A 27 -11.06 9.33 -2.56
N PRO A 28 -12.13 8.62 -2.99
CA PRO A 28 -11.97 7.36 -3.72
C PRO A 28 -11.26 7.52 -5.07
N ALA A 29 -11.24 8.74 -5.65
CA ALA A 29 -10.53 9.00 -6.90
C ALA A 29 -9.02 8.81 -6.75
N LEU A 30 -8.45 9.00 -5.56
CA LEU A 30 -7.02 8.80 -5.33
C LEU A 30 -6.63 7.34 -5.40
N LEU A 31 -7.39 6.44 -4.78
CA LEU A 31 -7.15 5.00 -4.90
C LEU A 31 -7.24 4.55 -6.36
N GLN A 32 -8.24 5.04 -7.09
CA GLN A 32 -8.39 4.71 -8.50
C GLN A 32 -7.25 5.28 -9.35
N ALA A 33 -6.81 6.51 -9.10
CA ALA A 33 -5.69 7.12 -9.80
C ALA A 33 -4.39 6.35 -9.57
N VAL A 34 -4.09 5.91 -8.33
CA VAL A 34 -2.92 5.08 -8.03
C VAL A 34 -2.97 3.76 -8.79
N LYS A 35 -4.12 3.06 -8.76
CA LYS A 35 -4.30 1.80 -9.48
C LYS A 35 -4.15 1.97 -11.00
N LYS A 36 -4.72 3.02 -11.57
CA LYS A 36 -4.61 3.29 -13.02
C LYS A 36 -3.19 3.65 -13.44
N LEU A 37 -2.49 4.47 -12.65
CA LEU A 37 -1.08 4.76 -12.90
C LEU A 37 -0.21 3.51 -12.78
N TYR A 38 -0.48 2.63 -11.82
CA TYR A 38 0.19 1.34 -11.71
C TYR A 38 0.03 0.51 -13.00
N GLU A 39 -1.20 0.35 -13.50
CA GLU A 39 -1.47 -0.40 -14.73
C GLU A 39 -0.79 0.24 -15.95
N LEU A 40 -0.80 1.56 -16.06
CA LEU A 40 -0.15 2.28 -17.16
C LEU A 40 1.37 2.12 -17.13
N CYS A 41 2.00 2.29 -15.96
CA CYS A 41 3.44 2.03 -15.78
C CYS A 41 3.81 0.60 -16.16
N LYS A 42 2.96 -0.38 -15.78
CA LYS A 42 3.18 -1.79 -16.07
C LYS A 42 3.00 -2.13 -17.56
N ALA A 43 2.00 -1.54 -18.22
CA ALA A 43 1.68 -1.79 -19.62
C ALA A 43 2.67 -1.12 -20.58
N GLU A 44 3.06 0.13 -20.29
CA GLU A 44 3.99 0.88 -21.14
C GLU A 44 5.45 0.49 -20.89
N ASN A 45 5.76 -0.12 -19.74
CA ASN A 45 7.12 -0.45 -19.30
C ASN A 45 8.10 0.74 -19.44
N SER A 46 7.61 1.94 -19.11
CA SER A 46 8.31 3.21 -19.31
C SER A 46 8.95 3.70 -18.01
N GLU A 47 10.28 3.71 -17.96
CA GLU A 47 11.05 4.24 -16.83
C GLU A 47 10.79 5.75 -16.60
N ASP A 48 10.58 6.53 -17.68
CA ASP A 48 10.24 7.95 -17.57
C ASP A 48 8.88 8.15 -16.87
N LEU A 49 7.87 7.37 -17.24
CA LEU A 49 6.55 7.45 -16.62
C LEU A 49 6.63 7.12 -15.13
N VAL A 50 7.36 6.07 -14.78
CA VAL A 50 7.62 5.67 -13.39
C VAL A 50 8.31 6.81 -12.64
N ALA A 51 9.40 7.37 -13.18
CA ALA A 51 10.16 8.45 -12.56
C ALA A 51 9.30 9.72 -12.32
N ARG A 52 8.28 9.95 -13.15
CA ARG A 52 7.35 11.09 -13.00
C ARG A 52 6.19 10.81 -12.04
N ALA A 53 5.70 9.57 -12.01
CA ALA A 53 4.64 9.16 -11.09
C ALA A 53 5.15 9.03 -9.65
N TYR A 54 6.35 8.48 -9.47
CA TYR A 54 6.89 8.12 -8.16
C TYR A 54 6.89 9.27 -7.15
N PRO A 55 7.32 10.50 -7.47
CA PRO A 55 7.29 11.60 -6.52
C PRO A 55 5.89 11.95 -6.03
N GLN A 56 4.85 11.83 -6.88
CA GLN A 56 3.47 12.09 -6.49
C GLN A 56 2.93 10.97 -5.59
N ILE A 57 3.24 9.72 -5.94
CA ILE A 57 2.88 8.53 -5.14
C ILE A 57 3.52 8.59 -3.75
N ASN A 58 4.82 8.90 -3.67
CA ASN A 58 5.52 9.00 -2.39
C ASN A 58 4.98 10.14 -1.52
N ARG A 59 4.66 11.30 -2.11
CA ARG A 59 4.00 12.39 -1.37
C ARG A 59 2.65 11.97 -0.82
N LEU A 60 1.86 11.24 -1.61
CA LEU A 60 0.57 10.71 -1.18
C LEU A 60 0.73 9.71 -0.03
N PHE A 61 1.75 8.85 -0.08
CA PHE A 61 2.09 7.93 1.01
C PHE A 61 2.34 8.68 2.32
N GLN A 62 3.24 9.67 2.31
CA GLN A 62 3.60 10.42 3.52
C GLN A 62 2.39 11.13 4.13
N ARG A 63 1.53 11.72 3.30
CA ARG A 63 0.28 12.36 3.76
C ARG A 63 -0.72 11.37 4.33
N SER A 64 -0.89 10.23 3.67
CA SER A 64 -1.78 9.16 4.13
C SER A 64 -1.33 8.65 5.50
N VAL A 65 -0.01 8.45 5.67
CA VAL A 65 0.59 8.07 6.97
C VAL A 65 0.37 9.14 8.04
N ALA A 66 0.59 10.42 7.73
CA ALA A 66 0.37 11.51 8.68
C ALA A 66 -1.10 11.57 9.15
N SER A 67 -2.05 11.32 8.24
CA SER A 67 -3.49 11.34 8.55
C SER A 67 -3.99 10.16 9.39
N LEU A 68 -3.19 9.10 9.54
CA LEU A 68 -3.59 7.91 10.31
C LEU A 68 -3.98 8.30 11.75
N SER A 69 -3.21 9.17 12.38
CA SER A 69 -3.44 9.59 13.77
C SER A 69 -4.68 10.48 13.94
N GLU A 70 -5.09 11.17 12.88
CA GLU A 70 -6.10 12.25 12.94
C GLU A 70 -7.52 11.74 12.63
N SER A 71 -7.64 10.71 11.79
CA SER A 71 -8.92 10.16 11.36
C SER A 71 -9.22 8.80 12.00
N ARG A 72 -10.35 8.70 12.72
CA ARG A 72 -10.87 7.42 13.25
C ARG A 72 -11.96 6.79 12.36
N THR A 73 -12.47 7.52 11.38
CA THR A 73 -13.65 7.10 10.59
C THR A 73 -13.31 6.60 9.19
N THR A 74 -12.19 7.03 8.62
CA THR A 74 -11.79 6.67 7.26
C THR A 74 -10.52 5.81 7.28
N SER A 75 -10.61 4.59 6.73
CA SER A 75 -9.50 3.63 6.61
C SER A 75 -8.54 4.03 5.49
N ASN A 76 -7.25 4.07 5.79
CA ASN A 76 -6.20 4.32 4.79
C ASN A 76 -5.61 3.02 4.22
N GLY A 77 -5.97 1.86 4.77
CA GLY A 77 -5.35 0.57 4.46
C GLY A 77 -5.29 0.26 2.97
N LEU A 78 -6.39 0.41 2.24
CA LEU A 78 -6.45 0.10 0.80
C LEU A 78 -5.59 1.04 -0.05
N LEU A 79 -5.57 2.33 0.29
CA LEU A 79 -4.76 3.31 -0.42
C LEU A 79 -3.27 3.05 -0.18
N LEU A 80 -2.88 2.81 1.07
CA LEU A 80 -1.50 2.50 1.42
C LEU A 80 -1.03 1.19 0.78
N LEU A 81 -1.86 0.14 0.74
CA LEU A 81 -1.53 -1.11 0.04
C LEU A 81 -1.31 -0.89 -1.46
N ALA A 82 -2.16 -0.09 -2.12
CA ALA A 82 -1.99 0.22 -3.54
C ALA A 82 -0.69 0.99 -3.82
N ILE A 83 -0.33 1.92 -2.93
CA ILE A 83 0.94 2.65 -3.02
C ILE A 83 2.12 1.71 -2.77
N LEU A 84 2.05 0.83 -1.77
CA LEU A 84 3.10 -0.15 -1.49
C LEU A 84 3.32 -1.12 -2.66
N GLN A 85 2.26 -1.53 -3.36
CA GLN A 85 2.39 -2.34 -4.57
C GLN A 85 3.20 -1.58 -5.64
N PHE A 86 2.91 -0.29 -5.82
CA PHE A 86 3.68 0.56 -6.75
C PHE A 86 5.16 0.66 -6.33
N CYS A 87 5.43 0.88 -5.04
CA CYS A 87 6.79 0.91 -4.51
C CYS A 87 7.53 -0.42 -4.69
N LEU A 88 6.86 -1.54 -4.47
CA LEU A 88 7.46 -2.86 -4.64
C LEU A 88 7.79 -3.14 -6.10
N ASP A 89 6.92 -2.84 -7.04
CA ASP A 89 7.14 -3.22 -8.44
C ASP A 89 8.07 -2.27 -9.18
N PHE A 90 8.05 -0.98 -8.83
CA PHE A 90 8.78 0.05 -9.56
C PHE A 90 9.89 0.75 -8.76
N GLY A 91 10.01 0.46 -7.46
CA GLY A 91 10.99 1.12 -6.58
C GLY A 91 12.43 0.96 -7.05
N ASP A 92 12.78 -0.21 -7.60
CA ASP A 92 14.12 -0.51 -8.11
C ASP A 92 14.52 0.44 -9.27
N LEU A 93 13.56 0.82 -10.13
CA LEU A 93 13.79 1.73 -11.26
C LEU A 93 14.14 3.16 -10.82
N VAL A 94 13.72 3.54 -9.62
CA VAL A 94 13.93 4.88 -9.05
C VAL A 94 14.84 4.85 -7.82
N LEU A 95 15.55 3.73 -7.61
CA LEU A 95 16.46 3.51 -6.48
C LEU A 95 15.80 3.76 -5.11
N HIS A 96 14.50 3.45 -5.00
CA HIS A 96 13.77 3.58 -3.75
C HIS A 96 13.84 2.30 -2.92
N ASP A 97 14.25 2.44 -1.67
CA ASP A 97 14.12 1.40 -0.66
C ASP A 97 12.70 1.37 -0.09
N ALA A 98 11.96 0.30 -0.36
CA ALA A 98 10.59 0.11 0.11
C ALA A 98 10.49 -0.38 1.57
N ASP A 99 11.59 -0.82 2.20
CA ASP A 99 11.57 -1.39 3.56
C ASP A 99 10.97 -0.41 4.60
N PRO A 100 11.35 0.89 4.64
CA PRO A 100 10.76 1.84 5.59
C PRO A 100 9.26 2.03 5.37
N SER A 101 8.80 2.04 4.11
CA SER A 101 7.40 2.21 3.75
C SER A 101 6.57 0.99 4.19
N LEU A 102 7.07 -0.23 3.94
CA LEU A 102 6.46 -1.46 4.40
C LEU A 102 6.34 -1.49 5.93
N ARG A 103 7.45 -1.25 6.65
CA ARG A 103 7.44 -1.23 8.12
C ARG A 103 6.48 -0.20 8.68
N THR A 104 6.38 0.97 8.04
CA THR A 104 5.45 2.02 8.45
C THR A 104 4.00 1.56 8.31
N PHE A 105 3.65 0.90 7.21
CA PHE A 105 2.30 0.33 7.04
C PHE A 105 1.96 -0.69 8.13
N PHE A 106 2.82 -1.68 8.37
CA PHE A 106 2.55 -2.70 9.40
C PHE A 106 2.46 -2.08 10.80
N ARG A 107 3.39 -1.18 11.15
CA ARG A 107 3.47 -0.59 12.48
C ARG A 107 2.36 0.42 12.76
N SER A 108 1.96 1.22 11.77
CA SER A 108 1.09 2.38 11.98
C SER A 108 -0.32 2.18 11.44
N CYS A 109 -0.47 1.59 10.26
CA CYS A 109 -1.79 1.41 9.64
C CYS A 109 -2.41 0.09 10.09
N LEU A 110 -1.77 -1.04 9.75
CA LEU A 110 -2.35 -2.35 9.98
C LEU A 110 -2.52 -2.66 11.46
N SER A 111 -1.60 -2.21 12.32
CA SER A 111 -1.72 -2.35 13.78
C SER A 111 -3.01 -1.78 14.36
N ARG A 112 -3.62 -0.81 13.67
CA ARG A 112 -4.87 -0.13 14.04
C ARG A 112 -6.07 -0.69 13.27
N GLU A 113 -5.87 -0.99 11.99
CA GLU A 113 -6.93 -1.37 11.06
C GLU A 113 -7.06 -2.90 10.86
N PHE A 114 -6.31 -3.73 11.59
CA PHE A 114 -6.36 -5.21 11.47
C PHE A 114 -7.77 -5.80 11.63
N ALA A 115 -8.65 -5.09 12.34
CA ALA A 115 -10.04 -5.49 12.59
C ALA A 115 -10.98 -5.18 11.43
N ASP A 116 -10.56 -4.35 10.48
CA ASP A 116 -11.33 -4.06 9.28
C ASP A 116 -11.22 -5.26 8.31
N PRO A 117 -12.32 -5.94 8.01
CA PRO A 117 -12.30 -7.14 7.18
C PRO A 117 -11.83 -6.88 5.75
N VAL A 118 -12.04 -5.68 5.21
CA VAL A 118 -11.64 -5.34 3.84
C VAL A 118 -10.13 -5.08 3.80
N VAL A 119 -9.59 -4.39 4.81
CA VAL A 119 -8.14 -4.16 4.94
C VAL A 119 -7.40 -5.46 5.22
N ALA A 120 -7.94 -6.31 6.09
CA ALA A 120 -7.34 -7.59 6.43
C ALA A 120 -7.21 -8.50 5.22
N GLU A 121 -8.27 -8.64 4.43
CA GLU A 121 -8.28 -9.43 3.20
C GLU A 121 -7.30 -8.88 2.16
N ALA A 122 -7.35 -7.58 1.88
CA ALA A 122 -6.42 -6.94 0.94
C ALA A 122 -4.96 -7.06 1.39
N THR A 123 -4.69 -7.06 2.70
CA THR A 123 -3.34 -7.26 3.25
C THR A 123 -2.86 -8.69 2.99
N ILE A 124 -3.70 -9.70 3.22
CA ILE A 124 -3.36 -11.10 2.97
C ILE A 124 -3.12 -11.33 1.47
N ASP A 125 -3.94 -10.75 0.60
CA ASP A 125 -3.74 -10.83 -0.85
C ASP A 125 -2.42 -10.19 -1.28
N PHE A 126 -2.14 -8.98 -0.78
CA PHE A 126 -0.86 -8.31 -1.02
C PHE A 126 0.34 -9.16 -0.58
N LEU A 127 0.25 -9.76 0.61
CA LEU A 127 1.29 -10.64 1.14
C LEU A 127 1.50 -11.90 0.29
N ASN A 128 0.41 -12.50 -0.22
CA ASN A 128 0.47 -13.68 -1.07
C ASN A 128 1.05 -13.36 -2.45
N VAL A 129 0.59 -12.29 -3.09
CA VAL A 129 1.08 -11.85 -4.41
C VAL A 129 2.58 -11.51 -4.35
N ASN A 130 3.02 -10.81 -3.31
CA ASN A 130 4.40 -10.33 -3.20
C ASN A 130 5.31 -11.26 -2.40
N LYS A 131 4.84 -12.45 -2.01
CA LYS A 131 5.50 -13.37 -1.08
C LYS A 131 6.98 -13.58 -1.38
N LYS A 132 7.32 -13.91 -2.63
CA LYS A 132 8.70 -14.16 -3.06
C LYS A 132 9.58 -12.92 -2.83
N LYS A 133 9.14 -11.75 -3.29
CA LYS A 133 9.89 -10.49 -3.15
C LYS A 133 10.05 -10.09 -1.67
N LEU A 134 9.00 -10.26 -0.87
CA LEU A 134 9.03 -10.01 0.57
C LEU A 134 10.05 -10.91 1.29
N LEU A 135 10.07 -12.20 0.97
CA LEU A 135 11.01 -13.15 1.58
C LEU A 135 12.46 -12.92 1.16
N THR A 136 12.70 -12.58 -0.11
CA THR A 136 14.07 -12.43 -0.62
C THR A 136 14.67 -11.06 -0.31
N SER A 137 13.88 -9.99 -0.47
CA SER A 137 14.36 -8.62 -0.38
C SER A 137 14.17 -8.00 0.99
N PHE A 138 13.21 -8.51 1.78
CA PHE A 138 12.86 -7.97 3.11
C PHE A 138 12.78 -9.07 4.17
N PRO A 139 13.82 -9.90 4.35
CA PRO A 139 13.74 -11.15 5.12
C PRO A 139 13.39 -10.95 6.61
N THR A 140 13.64 -9.77 7.17
CA THR A 140 13.35 -9.46 8.58
C THR A 140 11.96 -8.87 8.80
N LEU A 141 11.24 -8.47 7.74
CA LEU A 141 9.95 -7.80 7.85
C LEU A 141 8.90 -8.72 8.47
N LEU A 142 8.73 -9.91 7.89
CA LEU A 142 7.65 -10.82 8.27
C LEU A 142 7.86 -11.48 9.64
N PRO A 143 9.07 -11.95 10.00
CA PRO A 143 9.34 -12.40 11.36
C PRO A 143 9.05 -11.32 12.41
N GLN A 144 9.37 -10.06 12.13
CA GLN A 144 9.13 -8.96 13.06
C GLN A 144 7.63 -8.68 13.28
N PHE A 145 6.81 -8.80 12.24
CA PHE A 145 5.37 -8.49 12.30
C PHE A 145 4.48 -9.73 12.39
N PHE A 146 5.05 -10.92 12.59
CA PHE A 146 4.29 -12.17 12.71
C PHE A 146 3.19 -12.14 13.78
N PRO A 147 3.40 -11.59 14.99
CA PRO A 147 2.32 -11.47 15.98
C PRO A 147 1.14 -10.62 15.50
N LEU A 148 1.40 -9.58 14.70
CA LEU A 148 0.35 -8.76 14.10
C LEU A 148 -0.41 -9.54 13.03
N MET A 149 0.26 -10.41 12.28
CA MET A 149 -0.41 -11.30 11.32
C MET A 149 -1.35 -12.25 12.05
N LEU A 150 -0.89 -12.91 13.12
CA LEU A 150 -1.75 -13.77 13.95
C LEU A 150 -2.98 -13.01 14.47
N LYS A 151 -2.79 -11.78 14.94
CA LYS A 151 -3.87 -10.91 15.41
C LYS A 151 -4.88 -10.60 14.30
N LEU A 152 -4.41 -10.35 13.08
CA LEU A 152 -5.24 -10.08 11.92
C LEU A 152 -6.16 -11.27 11.59
N ILE A 153 -5.66 -12.50 11.59
CA ILE A 153 -6.51 -13.67 11.29
C ILE A 153 -7.47 -13.94 12.44
N ALA A 154 -6.97 -13.91 13.68
CA ALA A 154 -7.79 -14.19 14.86
C ALA A 154 -9.01 -13.26 14.93
N TRP A 155 -8.87 -12.01 14.47
CA TRP A 155 -9.98 -11.04 14.46
C TRP A 155 -10.95 -11.21 13.28
N ASN A 156 -10.50 -11.77 12.16
CA ASN A 156 -11.30 -11.91 10.94
C ASN A 156 -11.80 -13.35 10.70
N GLY A 157 -11.49 -14.27 11.60
CA GLY A 157 -12.03 -15.63 11.66
C GLY A 157 -11.64 -16.53 10.49
N GLU A 158 -12.41 -17.60 10.31
CA GLU A 158 -12.22 -18.65 9.29
C GLU A 158 -12.14 -18.11 7.85
N ARG A 159 -12.69 -16.91 7.60
CA ARG A 159 -12.73 -16.31 6.26
C ARG A 159 -11.34 -16.13 5.65
N LEU A 160 -10.34 -15.81 6.47
CA LEU A 160 -8.96 -15.59 6.02
C LEU A 160 -8.04 -16.78 6.27
N GLU A 161 -8.54 -17.84 6.94
CA GLU A 161 -7.72 -18.97 7.36
C GLU A 161 -7.06 -19.69 6.18
N ASN A 162 -7.83 -20.01 5.13
CA ASN A 162 -7.29 -20.67 3.94
C ASN A 162 -6.24 -19.82 3.20
N SER A 163 -6.49 -18.51 3.07
CA SER A 163 -5.55 -17.59 2.42
C SER A 163 -4.29 -17.38 3.27
N PHE A 164 -4.42 -17.43 4.60
CA PHE A 164 -3.30 -17.35 5.53
C PHE A 164 -2.49 -18.65 5.63
N LEU A 165 -3.12 -19.82 5.54
CA LEU A 165 -2.43 -21.11 5.51
C LEU A 165 -1.57 -21.24 4.25
N LYS A 166 -2.10 -20.85 3.08
CA LYS A 166 -1.30 -20.73 1.84
C LYS A 166 -0.07 -19.83 2.03
N TRP A 167 -0.25 -18.77 2.80
CA TRP A 167 0.84 -17.85 3.12
C TRP A 167 1.86 -18.50 4.08
N THR A 168 1.44 -19.01 5.23
CA THR A 168 2.30 -19.52 6.32
C THR A 168 2.96 -20.88 6.09
N CYS A 169 2.33 -21.81 5.37
CA CYS A 169 2.85 -23.17 5.16
C CYS A 169 4.16 -23.24 4.35
N GLN A 170 4.75 -22.10 3.95
CA GLN A 170 6.05 -22.04 3.28
C GLN A 170 7.03 -21.05 3.95
N PHE A 171 6.69 -20.53 5.13
CA PHE A 171 7.64 -19.80 6.00
C PHE A 171 8.47 -20.76 6.87
N TRP A 172 8.12 -22.06 6.86
CA TRP A 172 8.77 -23.16 7.55
C TRP A 172 9.12 -24.27 6.55
#